data_AF-A0A8B8P1K2-F1
#
_entry.id   AF-A0A8B8P1K2-F1
#
_cell.length_a   1.000
_cell.length_b   1.000
_cell.length_c   1.000
_cell.angle_alpha   90.00
_cell.angle_beta   90.00
_cell.angle_gamma   90.00
#
_symmetry.space_group_name_H-M   'P 1'
#
loop_
_entity.id
_entity.type
_entity.pdbx_description
1 polymer ?
#
loop_
_entity_poly.entity_id
_entity_poly.type
_entity_poly.pdbx_seq_one_letter_code
_entity_poly.pdbx_strand_id
1 'polypeptide(L)'
;MEKPSCFAAYANVLQVRHISSLPFGFALSDSTAKALQLSNSLTMGAKGYLSSDQLEFFNSQGYLVIESFASPEEIDAMMKRMDQLLNEFDCSTASIFSTKNQQHTDDYFYESVENVSFFFEEKAFGDDGNLKQPKQLSINKVGHALHELDPVFKAFSSSDKVCGMLLSLGYQRPIIIQSMYIFKQPGIGGEVVPHQDNSFLYTEPPTCTGLWWALEDATITNGCLWAIPGSHKNGLVRRFIRGEGGVSFDRPSPTYDKKDFVAIEVKAGSLVLIHGDLIHQSFENQSSKSRHAYSLHVVDTDGCKWAQSNWIRRKVEPEPLFVA
;
A
#
# COMPACT_ATOMS: atom_id res chain seq x y z
N MET A 1 26.22 16.76 4.94
CA MET A 1 25.14 16.04 4.23
C MET A 1 24.05 15.79 5.25
N GLU A 2 22.94 16.53 5.17
CA GLU A 2 21.76 16.28 6.00
C GLU A 2 21.16 14.92 5.61
N LYS A 3 20.82 14.10 6.61
CA LYS A 3 20.13 12.83 6.38
C LYS A 3 18.69 13.16 5.94
N PRO A 4 18.11 12.45 4.96
CA PRO A 4 16.69 12.62 4.63
C PRO A 4 15.80 12.28 5.83
N SER A 5 14.68 12.99 6.02
CA SER A 5 13.74 12.71 7.12
C SER A 5 13.17 11.28 7.04
N CYS A 6 12.76 10.69 8.15
CA CYS A 6 12.14 9.35 8.22
C CYS A 6 10.89 9.26 7.33
N PHE A 7 10.03 10.28 7.37
CA PHE A 7 8.90 10.37 6.44
C PHE A 7 9.41 10.40 5.00
N ALA A 8 10.43 11.19 4.68
CA ALA A 8 11.05 11.18 3.36
C ALA A 8 11.76 9.84 3.05
N ALA A 9 12.19 9.01 4.00
CA ALA A 9 12.79 7.71 3.69
C ALA A 9 11.72 6.62 3.47
N TYR A 10 10.61 6.69 4.20
CA TYR A 10 9.44 5.82 4.05
C TYR A 10 8.55 6.25 2.86
N ALA A 11 8.43 7.56 2.63
CA ALA A 11 7.73 8.19 1.53
C ALA A 11 8.63 8.46 0.30
N ASN A 12 9.97 8.48 0.37
CA ASN A 12 10.87 8.51 -0.82
C ASN A 12 11.47 7.14 -1.17
N VAL A 13 10.93 6.06 -0.60
CA VAL A 13 10.76 4.83 -1.42
C VAL A 13 9.64 5.07 -2.45
N LEU A 14 9.13 6.30 -2.57
CA LEU A 14 8.14 6.70 -3.54
C LEU A 14 8.58 7.82 -4.51
N GLN A 15 9.84 8.26 -4.58
CA GLN A 15 10.30 9.15 -5.67
C GLN A 15 11.80 9.03 -5.98
N VAL A 16 12.17 8.83 -7.26
CA VAL A 16 13.50 9.12 -7.80
C VAL A 16 13.51 10.48 -8.50
N ARG A 17 14.60 11.24 -8.32
CA ARG A 17 14.90 12.46 -9.09
C ARG A 17 14.88 12.18 -10.60
N HIS A 18 13.98 12.87 -11.31
CA HIS A 18 13.92 13.09 -12.75
C HIS A 18 14.83 12.23 -13.64
N ILE A 19 14.23 11.27 -14.35
CA ILE A 19 14.71 10.86 -15.67
C ILE A 19 13.61 11.20 -16.68
N SER A 20 14.03 11.94 -17.71
CA SER A 20 13.22 12.52 -18.79
C SER A 20 12.25 11.56 -19.46
N SER A 21 11.13 12.14 -19.90
CA SER A 21 10.04 11.55 -20.69
C SER A 21 10.47 10.88 -22.01
N LEU A 22 9.55 10.05 -22.54
CA LEU A 22 9.35 9.56 -23.94
C LEU A 22 9.63 8.05 -24.18
N PRO A 23 9.08 7.43 -25.24
CA PRO A 23 7.73 7.51 -25.82
C PRO A 23 6.95 6.18 -25.60
N PHE A 24 5.61 6.26 -25.57
CA PHE A 24 4.73 5.09 -25.45
C PHE A 24 4.77 4.22 -26.72
N GLY A 25 5.08 2.93 -26.55
CA GLY A 25 5.03 1.93 -27.61
C GLY A 25 5.54 0.58 -27.12
N PHE A 26 4.79 -0.11 -26.28
CA PHE A 26 5.04 -1.52 -25.95
C PHE A 26 3.92 -2.37 -26.52
N ALA A 27 4.28 -3.27 -27.44
CA ALA A 27 3.43 -4.35 -27.89
C ALA A 27 3.34 -5.40 -26.76
N LEU A 28 2.11 -5.75 -26.38
CA LEU A 28 1.83 -6.86 -25.48
C LEU A 28 2.33 -8.17 -26.13
N SER A 29 3.15 -8.95 -25.43
CA SER A 29 3.50 -10.31 -25.86
C SER A 29 2.39 -11.30 -25.49
N ASP A 30 2.13 -12.30 -26.32
CA ASP A 30 1.03 -13.29 -26.18
C ASP A 30 0.94 -14.00 -24.81
N SER A 31 1.99 -13.99 -23.99
CA SER A 31 1.96 -14.56 -22.63
C SER A 31 1.20 -13.70 -21.62
N THR A 32 1.15 -12.36 -21.77
CA THR A 32 0.37 -11.48 -20.87
C THR A 32 -1.13 -11.56 -21.14
N ALA A 33 -1.52 -11.80 -22.40
CA ALA A 33 -2.92 -12.02 -22.75
C ALA A 33 -3.50 -13.29 -22.10
N LYS A 34 -2.71 -14.37 -21.97
CA LYS A 34 -3.14 -15.59 -21.25
C LYS A 34 -3.24 -15.41 -19.74
N ALA A 35 -2.38 -14.60 -19.13
CA ALA A 35 -2.44 -14.29 -17.70
C ALA A 35 -3.70 -13.46 -17.33
N LEU A 36 -4.11 -12.55 -18.21
CA LEU A 36 -5.35 -11.76 -18.09
C LEU A 36 -6.63 -12.57 -18.38
N GLN A 37 -6.52 -13.67 -19.14
CA GLN A 37 -7.70 -14.46 -19.52
C GLN A 37 -8.05 -15.57 -18.50
N LEU A 38 -7.09 -15.99 -17.67
CA LEU A 38 -7.30 -16.96 -16.58
C LEU A 38 -7.85 -16.32 -15.30
N SER A 39 -7.80 -14.99 -15.14
CA SER A 39 -8.43 -14.28 -14.01
C SER A 39 -9.94 -14.06 -14.19
N ASN A 40 -10.47 -14.14 -15.41
CA ASN A 40 -11.81 -13.65 -15.76
C ASN A 40 -12.98 -14.61 -15.47
N SER A 41 -12.84 -15.61 -14.58
CA SER A 41 -14.00 -16.41 -14.17
C SER A 41 -13.94 -17.07 -12.79
N LEU A 42 -13.09 -16.62 -11.87
CA LEU A 42 -13.00 -17.24 -10.55
C LEU A 42 -13.79 -16.41 -9.52
N THR A 43 -15.10 -16.63 -9.48
CA THR A 43 -15.96 -16.13 -8.40
C THR A 43 -15.48 -16.68 -7.07
N MET A 44 -15.23 -15.79 -6.11
CA MET A 44 -14.82 -16.12 -4.74
C MET A 44 -15.82 -17.10 -4.09
N GLY A 45 -15.34 -18.06 -3.30
CA GLY A 45 -16.20 -19.01 -2.59
C GLY A 45 -17.13 -18.33 -1.58
N ALA A 46 -18.23 -18.99 -1.22
CA ALA A 46 -19.14 -18.50 -0.17
C ALA A 46 -18.36 -18.11 1.10
N LYS A 47 -18.47 -16.86 1.55
CA LYS A 47 -17.73 -16.24 2.68
C LYS A 47 -16.24 -15.89 2.45
N GLY A 48 -15.79 -15.69 1.22
CA GLY A 48 -14.46 -15.11 0.97
C GLY A 48 -13.31 -16.09 0.81
N TYR A 49 -13.59 -17.39 0.76
CA TYR A 49 -12.55 -18.40 0.56
C TYR A 49 -11.98 -18.35 -0.86
N LEU A 50 -10.68 -18.56 -0.97
CA LEU A 50 -9.98 -18.68 -2.24
C LEU A 50 -10.13 -20.10 -2.80
N SER A 51 -10.30 -20.22 -4.12
CA SER A 51 -10.27 -21.52 -4.80
C SER A 51 -8.84 -22.07 -4.87
N SER A 52 -8.70 -23.38 -5.15
CA SER A 52 -7.39 -23.99 -5.38
C SER A 52 -6.62 -23.29 -6.51
N ASP A 53 -7.29 -22.93 -7.60
CA ASP A 53 -6.69 -22.24 -8.75
C ASP A 53 -6.20 -20.84 -8.36
N GLN A 54 -6.97 -20.11 -7.54
CA GLN A 54 -6.58 -18.81 -7.01
C GLN A 54 -5.35 -18.91 -6.11
N LEU A 55 -5.29 -19.93 -5.25
CA LEU A 55 -4.14 -20.19 -4.38
C LEU A 55 -2.91 -20.59 -5.20
N GLU A 56 -3.05 -21.46 -6.21
CA GLU A 56 -1.96 -21.84 -7.09
C GLU A 56 -1.41 -20.63 -7.86
N PHE A 57 -2.29 -19.77 -8.37
CA PHE A 57 -1.90 -18.54 -9.04
C PHE A 57 -1.13 -17.61 -8.10
N PHE A 58 -1.67 -17.34 -6.91
CA PHE A 58 -1.01 -16.48 -5.91
C PHE A 58 0.37 -17.03 -5.53
N ASN A 59 0.48 -18.33 -5.27
CA ASN A 59 1.76 -18.98 -4.94
C ASN A 59 2.75 -18.93 -6.12
N SER A 60 2.26 -19.02 -7.36
CA SER A 60 3.10 -18.96 -8.55
C SER A 60 3.60 -17.56 -8.86
N GLN A 61 2.69 -16.57 -8.82
CA GLN A 61 2.92 -15.20 -9.32
C GLN A 61 3.28 -14.20 -8.22
N GLY A 62 2.94 -14.49 -6.96
CA GLY A 62 3.15 -13.60 -5.82
C GLY A 62 2.09 -12.50 -5.70
N TYR A 63 1.13 -12.45 -6.60
CA TYR A 63 -0.07 -11.62 -6.48
C TYR A 63 -1.30 -12.35 -7.01
N LEU A 64 -2.48 -11.85 -6.67
CA LEU A 64 -3.76 -12.31 -7.21
C LEU A 64 -4.73 -11.14 -7.32
N VAL A 65 -5.43 -11.03 -8.45
CA VAL A 65 -6.54 -10.09 -8.62
C VAL A 65 -7.85 -10.83 -8.38
N ILE A 66 -8.70 -10.28 -7.51
CA ILE A 66 -10.05 -10.74 -7.24
C ILE A 66 -11.00 -9.59 -7.56
N GLU A 67 -11.69 -9.68 -8.70
CA GLU A 67 -12.66 -8.67 -9.10
C GLU A 67 -13.89 -8.68 -8.19
N SER A 68 -14.51 -7.51 -8.04
CA SER A 68 -15.77 -7.35 -7.28
C SER A 68 -15.72 -7.89 -5.85
N PHE A 69 -14.56 -7.81 -5.18
CA PHE A 69 -14.41 -8.20 -3.78
C PHE A 69 -15.16 -7.24 -2.84
N ALA A 70 -15.02 -5.93 -3.07
CA ALA A 70 -15.78 -4.90 -2.36
C ALA A 70 -17.02 -4.52 -3.17
N SER A 71 -18.16 -4.44 -2.49
CA SER A 71 -19.41 -4.02 -3.11
C SER A 71 -19.42 -2.50 -3.33
N PRO A 72 -20.23 -1.99 -4.28
CA PRO A 72 -20.40 -0.56 -4.48
C PRO A 72 -20.76 0.21 -3.20
N GLU A 73 -21.56 -0.40 -2.31
CA GLU A 73 -21.99 0.19 -1.04
C GLU A 73 -20.82 0.31 -0.04
N GLU A 74 -19.95 -0.70 0.03
CA GLU A 74 -18.75 -0.66 0.88
C GLU A 74 -17.74 0.38 0.38
N ILE A 75 -17.57 0.48 -0.94
CA ILE A 75 -16.73 1.51 -1.57
C ILE A 75 -17.27 2.90 -1.23
N ASP A 76 -18.56 3.13 -1.47
CA ASP A 76 -19.22 4.40 -1.20
C ASP A 76 -19.15 4.77 0.30
N ALA A 77 -19.34 3.80 1.20
CA ALA A 77 -19.20 4.02 2.64
C ALA A 77 -17.78 4.46 3.03
N MET A 78 -16.74 3.78 2.52
CA MET A 78 -15.34 4.14 2.79
C MET A 78 -14.98 5.51 2.20
N MET A 79 -15.38 5.80 0.96
CA MET A 79 -15.11 7.08 0.31
C MET A 79 -15.81 8.24 1.03
N LYS A 80 -17.10 8.10 1.35
CA LYS A 80 -17.85 9.11 2.12
C LYS A 80 -17.25 9.33 3.50
N ARG A 81 -16.80 8.26 4.16
CA ARG A 81 -16.16 8.40 5.48
C ARG A 81 -14.82 9.12 5.38
N MET A 82 -14.03 8.83 4.35
CA MET A 82 -12.77 9.54 4.11
C MET A 82 -12.99 11.03 3.81
N ASP A 83 -14.03 11.39 3.06
CA ASP A 83 -14.40 12.78 2.82
C ASP A 83 -14.76 13.52 4.12
N GLN A 84 -15.48 12.88 5.04
CA GLN A 84 -15.77 13.43 6.37
C GLN A 84 -14.49 13.66 7.17
N LEU A 85 -13.61 12.64 7.24
CA LEU A 85 -12.33 12.73 7.92
C LEU A 85 -11.45 13.86 7.36
N LEU A 86 -11.41 14.03 6.04
CA LEU A 86 -10.70 15.14 5.39
C LEU A 86 -11.28 16.52 5.72
N ASN A 87 -12.59 16.61 5.84
CA ASN A 87 -13.25 17.87 6.19
C ASN A 87 -12.94 18.26 7.64
N GLU A 88 -12.98 17.29 8.56
CA GLU A 88 -12.66 17.43 9.99
C GLU A 88 -11.16 17.69 10.23
N PHE A 89 -10.28 17.22 9.35
CA PHE A 89 -8.84 17.39 9.49
C PHE A 89 -8.40 18.86 9.41
N ASP A 90 -7.85 19.38 10.51
CA ASP A 90 -7.27 20.72 10.56
C ASP A 90 -5.81 20.73 10.09
N CYS A 91 -5.60 21.21 8.87
CA CYS A 91 -4.27 21.34 8.27
C CYS A 91 -3.47 22.54 8.79
N SER A 92 -4.01 23.38 9.66
CA SER A 92 -3.25 24.47 10.29
C SER A 92 -2.13 23.95 11.20
N THR A 93 -2.34 22.78 11.79
CA THR A 93 -1.32 22.03 12.54
C THR A 93 -0.32 21.31 11.63
N ALA A 94 -0.60 21.21 10.32
CA ALA A 94 0.19 20.47 9.34
C ALA A 94 1.42 21.23 8.84
N SER A 95 1.99 22.15 9.62
CA SER A 95 3.36 22.67 9.51
C SER A 95 4.46 21.57 9.58
N ILE A 96 4.05 20.31 9.51
CA ILE A 96 4.76 19.05 9.76
C ILE A 96 5.53 18.57 8.52
N PHE A 97 5.26 19.10 7.32
CA PHE A 97 5.92 18.66 6.08
C PHE A 97 6.94 19.65 5.51
N SER A 98 7.41 20.60 6.32
CA SER A 98 8.49 21.51 5.93
C SER A 98 9.84 20.83 6.12
N THR A 99 10.67 20.82 5.07
CA THR A 99 12.10 20.40 5.13
C THR A 99 12.91 21.16 6.18
N LYS A 100 12.38 22.25 6.74
CA LYS A 100 13.00 23.06 7.79
C LYS A 100 12.89 22.47 9.20
N ASN A 101 12.05 21.44 9.44
CA ASN A 101 11.87 20.89 10.79
C ASN A 101 11.72 19.35 10.83
N GLN A 102 12.77 18.64 10.42
CA GLN A 102 12.80 17.19 10.22
C GLN A 102 12.38 16.36 11.45
N GLN A 103 12.73 16.79 12.67
CA GLN A 103 12.42 16.05 13.90
C GLN A 103 10.90 15.91 14.12
N HIS A 104 10.15 16.99 13.94
CA HIS A 104 8.68 16.97 14.11
C HIS A 104 7.99 16.12 13.03
N THR A 105 8.53 16.07 11.82
CA THR A 105 8.03 15.21 10.75
C THR A 105 8.19 13.73 11.10
N ASP A 106 9.32 13.37 11.70
CA ASP A 106 9.65 11.99 12.07
C ASP A 106 8.80 11.51 13.25
N ASP A 107 8.59 12.36 14.26
CA ASP A 107 7.74 12.04 15.41
C ASP A 107 6.28 11.86 14.98
N TYR A 108 5.74 12.75 14.14
CA TYR A 108 4.39 12.60 13.57
C TYR A 108 4.25 11.28 12.80
N PHE A 109 5.27 10.92 12.02
CA PHE A 109 5.28 9.65 11.30
C PHE A 109 5.34 8.43 12.24
N TYR A 110 6.16 8.45 13.30
CA TYR A 110 6.19 7.35 14.25
C TYR A 110 4.89 7.23 15.06
N GLU A 111 4.30 8.35 15.45
CA GLU A 111 3.03 8.39 16.18
C GLU A 111 1.85 7.96 15.30
N SER A 112 1.95 8.11 13.99
CA SER A 112 0.89 7.70 13.06
C SER A 112 0.57 6.20 13.08
N VAL A 113 1.46 5.37 13.62
CA VAL A 113 1.25 3.93 13.77
C VAL A 113 -0.04 3.61 14.53
N GLU A 114 -0.39 4.43 15.53
CA GLU A 114 -1.56 4.25 16.39
C GLU A 114 -2.57 5.40 16.22
N ASN A 115 -2.52 6.12 15.09
CA ASN A 115 -3.38 7.27 14.82
C ASN A 115 -3.95 7.25 13.39
N VAL A 116 -4.95 8.10 13.16
CA VAL A 116 -5.42 8.50 11.83
C VAL A 116 -4.74 9.82 11.45
N SER A 117 -3.59 9.70 10.79
CA SER A 117 -2.70 10.79 10.38
C SER A 117 -2.77 11.03 8.87
N PHE A 118 -2.64 12.28 8.46
CA PHE A 118 -2.76 12.72 7.07
C PHE A 118 -1.38 13.13 6.55
N PHE A 119 -1.04 12.62 5.37
CA PHE A 119 0.25 12.86 4.73
C PHE A 119 0.04 13.51 3.38
N PHE A 120 0.66 14.67 3.18
CA PHE A 120 0.52 15.47 1.97
C PHE A 120 1.40 14.96 0.84
N GLU A 121 1.00 15.24 -0.40
CA GLU A 121 1.89 15.14 -1.56
C GLU A 121 2.99 16.19 -1.46
N GLU A 122 4.24 15.82 -1.72
CA GLU A 122 5.35 16.78 -1.77
C GLU A 122 5.08 17.88 -2.82
N LYS A 123 4.52 17.47 -3.97
CA LYS A 123 4.14 18.37 -5.06
C LYS A 123 2.94 19.25 -4.73
N ALA A 124 2.26 19.10 -3.58
CA ALA A 124 1.15 19.99 -3.20
C ALA A 124 1.62 21.37 -2.72
N PHE A 125 2.85 21.49 -2.25
CA PHE A 125 3.38 22.76 -1.72
C PHE A 125 4.13 23.57 -2.80
N GLY A 126 4.07 24.89 -2.69
CA GLY A 126 4.89 25.83 -3.45
C GLY A 126 6.21 26.12 -2.74
N ASP A 127 7.09 26.89 -3.39
CA ASP A 127 8.39 27.31 -2.82
C ASP A 127 8.23 28.17 -1.56
N ASP A 128 7.06 28.79 -1.39
CA ASP A 128 6.68 29.57 -0.21
C ASP A 128 6.22 28.70 0.98
N GLY A 129 6.10 27.38 0.79
CA GLY A 129 5.61 26.43 1.79
C GLY A 129 4.10 26.39 1.95
N ASN A 130 3.33 27.09 1.10
CA ASN A 130 1.87 27.07 1.11
C ASN A 130 1.33 26.03 0.12
N LEU A 131 0.10 25.56 0.37
CA LEU A 131 -0.59 24.67 -0.56
C LEU A 131 -0.94 25.39 -1.87
N LYS A 132 -0.63 24.75 -3.01
CA LYS A 132 -0.97 25.25 -4.35
C LYS A 132 -2.42 24.94 -4.76
N GLN A 133 -3.08 24.04 -4.03
CA GLN A 133 -4.45 23.59 -4.29
C GLN A 133 -5.18 23.24 -2.98
N PRO A 134 -6.52 23.07 -2.99
CA PRO A 134 -7.27 22.72 -1.79
C PRO A 134 -6.70 21.49 -1.06
N LYS A 135 -6.84 21.45 0.27
CA LYS A 135 -6.30 20.35 1.10
C LYS A 135 -6.81 18.98 0.63
N GLN A 136 -8.06 18.90 0.21
CA GLN A 136 -8.71 17.66 -0.25
C GLN A 136 -8.04 17.08 -1.49
N LEU A 137 -7.38 17.92 -2.31
CA LEU A 137 -6.63 17.51 -3.49
C LEU A 137 -5.12 17.39 -3.22
N SER A 138 -4.69 17.57 -1.97
CA SER A 138 -3.27 17.69 -1.61
C SER A 138 -2.76 16.53 -0.74
N ILE A 139 -3.65 15.64 -0.30
CA ILE A 139 -3.31 14.49 0.53
C ILE A 139 -2.84 13.32 -0.36
N ASN A 140 -1.67 12.77 -0.06
CA ASN A 140 -1.15 11.54 -0.66
C ASN A 140 -1.82 10.31 -0.05
N LYS A 141 -1.80 10.24 1.29
CA LYS A 141 -2.35 9.11 2.05
C LYS A 141 -2.84 9.51 3.44
N VAL A 142 -3.69 8.65 4.01
CA VAL A 142 -4.08 8.65 5.42
C VAL A 142 -3.71 7.32 6.03
N GLY A 143 -3.07 7.32 7.20
CA GLY A 143 -2.62 6.11 7.89
C GLY A 143 -2.25 6.38 9.35
N HIS A 144 -1.89 5.40 10.15
CA HIS A 144 -1.74 3.99 9.80
C HIS A 144 -2.75 3.06 10.53
N ALA A 145 -3.67 3.62 11.32
CA ALA A 145 -4.60 2.86 12.16
C ALA A 145 -6.10 3.01 11.79
N LEU A 146 -6.44 3.36 10.54
CA LEU A 146 -7.85 3.41 10.08
C LEU A 146 -8.62 2.12 10.37
N HIS A 147 -8.01 0.96 10.12
CA HIS A 147 -8.62 -0.36 10.38
C HIS A 147 -8.97 -0.62 11.85
N GLU A 148 -8.40 0.14 12.78
CA GLU A 148 -8.56 -0.06 14.21
C GLU A 148 -9.45 1.02 14.84
N LEU A 149 -9.25 2.28 14.42
CA LEU A 149 -9.83 3.45 15.06
C LEU A 149 -11.10 3.96 14.37
N ASP A 150 -11.27 3.72 13.06
CA ASP A 150 -12.45 4.17 12.36
C ASP A 150 -13.47 3.02 12.18
N PRO A 151 -14.73 3.18 12.61
CA PRO A 151 -15.72 2.10 12.56
C PRO A 151 -16.01 1.55 11.15
N VAL A 152 -15.98 2.38 10.11
CA VAL A 152 -16.28 1.95 8.74
C VAL A 152 -15.15 1.09 8.21
N PHE A 153 -13.91 1.56 8.35
CA PHE A 153 -12.73 0.83 7.92
C PHE A 153 -12.50 -0.42 8.76
N LYS A 154 -12.76 -0.38 10.07
CA LYS A 154 -12.70 -1.55 10.96
C LYS A 154 -13.67 -2.64 10.54
N ALA A 155 -14.95 -2.29 10.35
CA ALA A 155 -15.97 -3.25 9.96
C ALA A 155 -15.66 -3.94 8.62
N PHE A 156 -15.14 -3.20 7.64
CA PHE A 156 -14.71 -3.78 6.37
C PHE A 156 -13.47 -4.68 6.54
N SER A 157 -12.47 -4.21 7.28
CA SER A 157 -11.19 -4.90 7.48
C SER A 157 -11.31 -6.21 8.25
N SER A 158 -12.28 -6.30 9.17
CA SER A 158 -12.56 -7.51 9.97
C SER A 158 -13.77 -8.30 9.47
N SER A 159 -14.17 -8.09 8.21
CA SER A 159 -15.34 -8.77 7.64
C SER A 159 -15.08 -10.26 7.38
N ASP A 160 -16.14 -11.07 7.40
CA ASP A 160 -16.06 -12.52 7.14
C ASP A 160 -15.31 -12.86 5.84
N LYS A 161 -15.46 -12.02 4.80
CA LYS A 161 -14.77 -12.23 3.52
C LYS A 161 -13.26 -12.02 3.61
N VAL A 162 -12.79 -11.07 4.41
CA VAL A 162 -11.36 -10.86 4.65
C VAL A 162 -10.82 -12.03 5.49
N CYS A 163 -11.56 -12.44 6.53
CA CYS A 163 -11.17 -13.57 7.36
C CYS A 163 -11.12 -14.90 6.59
N GLY A 164 -12.14 -15.20 5.77
CA GLY A 164 -12.19 -16.42 4.94
C GLY A 164 -11.05 -16.51 3.92
N MET A 165 -10.64 -15.36 3.38
CA MET A 165 -9.49 -15.28 2.48
C MET A 165 -8.18 -15.54 3.22
N LEU A 166 -7.96 -14.92 4.38
CA LEU A 166 -6.77 -15.16 5.20
C LEU A 166 -6.68 -16.61 5.70
N LEU A 167 -7.81 -17.22 6.06
CA LEU A 167 -7.90 -18.66 6.35
C LEU A 167 -7.46 -19.51 5.15
N SER A 168 -7.87 -19.14 3.93
CA SER A 168 -7.46 -19.85 2.71
C SER A 168 -5.96 -19.73 2.43
N LEU A 169 -5.36 -18.59 2.81
CA LEU A 169 -3.90 -18.37 2.75
C LEU A 169 -3.14 -19.09 3.87
N GLY A 170 -3.84 -19.73 4.82
CA GLY A 170 -3.23 -20.52 5.89
C GLY A 170 -2.88 -19.73 7.15
N TYR A 171 -3.30 -18.47 7.28
CA TYR A 171 -3.07 -17.70 8.50
C TYR A 171 -3.75 -18.35 9.71
N GLN A 172 -3.02 -18.45 10.82
CA GLN A 172 -3.52 -19.02 12.08
C GLN A 172 -3.93 -17.94 13.07
N ARG A 173 -3.10 -16.89 13.20
CA ARG A 173 -3.34 -15.75 14.10
C ARG A 173 -3.01 -14.43 13.39
N PRO A 174 -3.77 -14.08 12.33
CA PRO A 174 -3.50 -12.89 11.53
C PRO A 174 -3.77 -11.61 12.31
N ILE A 175 -2.84 -10.67 12.23
CA ILE A 175 -3.00 -9.32 12.75
C ILE A 175 -2.79 -8.31 11.62
N ILE A 176 -3.69 -7.33 11.52
CA ILE A 176 -3.47 -6.16 10.68
C ILE A 176 -2.49 -5.25 11.41
N ILE A 177 -1.30 -5.04 10.83
CA ILE A 177 -0.26 -4.21 11.45
C ILE A 177 -0.33 -2.76 11.00
N GLN A 178 -0.91 -2.52 9.83
CA GLN A 178 -0.98 -1.22 9.18
C GLN A 178 -2.18 -1.18 8.22
N SER A 179 -2.81 -0.01 8.13
CA SER A 179 -3.78 0.34 7.08
C SER A 179 -3.47 1.70 6.48
N MET A 180 -3.71 1.88 5.18
CA MET A 180 -3.59 3.17 4.50
C MET A 180 -4.75 3.41 3.56
N TYR A 181 -5.20 4.65 3.47
CA TYR A 181 -5.99 5.14 2.36
C TYR A 181 -5.07 5.93 1.43
N ILE A 182 -5.01 5.60 0.14
CA ILE A 182 -4.09 6.19 -0.84
C ILE A 182 -4.91 6.91 -1.90
N PHE A 183 -4.70 8.22 -2.07
CA PHE A 183 -5.51 9.06 -2.94
C PHE A 183 -5.05 9.03 -4.40
N LYS A 184 -3.72 9.04 -4.65
CA LYS A 184 -3.16 9.31 -5.99
C LYS A 184 -3.88 10.48 -6.65
N GLN A 185 -3.66 11.67 -6.13
CA GLN A 185 -4.37 12.87 -6.58
C GLN A 185 -4.15 13.13 -8.09
N PRO A 186 -5.13 13.69 -8.81
CA PRO A 186 -4.97 14.06 -10.21
C PRO A 186 -3.74 14.93 -10.46
N GLY A 187 -2.91 14.58 -11.43
CA GLY A 187 -1.74 15.34 -11.88
C GLY A 187 -0.55 15.43 -10.92
N ILE A 188 -0.76 15.26 -9.61
CA ILE A 188 0.29 15.39 -8.59
C ILE A 188 0.53 14.11 -7.77
N GLY A 189 -0.31 13.08 -7.96
CA GLY A 189 -0.20 11.83 -7.22
C GLY A 189 1.17 11.17 -7.42
N GLY A 190 1.99 11.16 -6.37
CA GLY A 190 3.39 10.73 -6.44
C GLY A 190 3.56 9.27 -6.87
N GLU A 191 4.70 8.92 -7.48
CA GLU A 191 5.05 7.52 -7.81
C GLU A 191 5.16 6.66 -6.53
N VAL A 192 5.41 5.37 -6.66
CA VAL A 192 5.77 4.42 -5.61
C VAL A 192 6.88 3.59 -6.25
N VAL A 193 8.12 3.67 -5.77
CA VAL A 193 9.25 2.97 -6.44
C VAL A 193 9.20 1.46 -6.12
N PRO A 194 9.92 0.62 -6.89
CA PRO A 194 9.99 -0.82 -6.64
C PRO A 194 10.39 -1.17 -5.20
N HIS A 195 9.57 -1.97 -4.53
CA HIS A 195 9.82 -2.42 -3.16
C HIS A 195 9.14 -3.77 -2.85
N GLN A 196 9.43 -4.29 -1.65
CA GLN A 196 8.80 -5.45 -1.01
C GLN A 196 8.20 -4.98 0.31
N ASP A 197 6.98 -5.38 0.65
CA ASP A 197 6.35 -5.01 1.93
C ASP A 197 7.11 -5.56 3.13
N ASN A 198 7.67 -6.78 3.01
CA ASN A 198 8.54 -7.38 4.02
C ASN A 198 9.83 -6.56 4.25
N SER A 199 10.19 -5.63 3.36
CA SER A 199 11.27 -4.66 3.64
C SER A 199 10.91 -3.79 4.84
N PHE A 200 9.63 -3.48 5.04
CA PHE A 200 9.15 -2.56 6.07
C PHE A 200 8.49 -3.28 7.25
N LEU A 201 7.83 -4.41 6.98
CA LEU A 201 6.92 -5.11 7.89
C LEU A 201 7.38 -6.56 8.12
N TYR A 202 8.63 -6.71 8.53
CA TYR A 202 9.28 -8.01 8.60
C TYR A 202 8.86 -8.86 9.81
N THR A 203 8.54 -10.11 9.56
CA THR A 203 8.45 -11.20 10.56
C THR A 203 9.52 -12.26 10.27
N GLU A 204 9.87 -13.04 11.29
CA GLU A 204 10.73 -14.23 11.14
C GLU A 204 9.93 -15.50 11.51
N PRO A 205 9.63 -16.40 10.55
CA PRO A 205 9.80 -16.23 9.09
C PRO A 205 8.88 -15.13 8.50
N PRO A 206 9.13 -14.63 7.27
CA PRO A 206 8.32 -13.57 6.67
C PRO A 206 6.90 -14.01 6.34
N THR A 207 5.91 -13.23 6.79
CA THR A 207 4.47 -13.55 6.67
C THR A 207 3.61 -12.37 6.22
N CYS A 208 4.21 -11.24 5.82
CA CYS A 208 3.41 -10.10 5.39
C CYS A 208 2.66 -10.40 4.09
N THR A 209 1.35 -10.10 4.07
CA THR A 209 0.53 -10.01 2.87
C THR A 209 -0.12 -8.63 2.80
N GLY A 210 0.08 -7.94 1.69
CA GLY A 210 -0.63 -6.72 1.34
C GLY A 210 -1.99 -7.03 0.74
N LEU A 211 -3.03 -6.38 1.25
CA LEU A 211 -4.39 -6.41 0.72
C LEU A 211 -4.69 -5.03 0.15
N TRP A 212 -4.83 -4.88 -1.16
CA TRP A 212 -5.04 -3.59 -1.80
C TRP A 212 -6.38 -3.56 -2.55
N TRP A 213 -7.31 -2.71 -2.13
CA TRP A 213 -8.61 -2.53 -2.77
C TRP A 213 -8.65 -1.26 -3.60
N ALA A 214 -9.06 -1.41 -4.86
CA ALA A 214 -9.42 -0.30 -5.72
C ALA A 214 -10.76 0.29 -5.27
N LEU A 215 -10.78 1.55 -4.81
CA LEU A 215 -12.03 2.28 -4.56
C LEU A 215 -12.50 3.02 -5.81
N GLU A 216 -11.58 3.31 -6.72
CA GLU A 216 -11.83 3.80 -8.07
C GLU A 216 -11.12 2.88 -9.08
N ASP A 217 -11.52 2.94 -10.35
CA ASP A 217 -10.81 2.26 -11.43
C ASP A 217 -9.32 2.63 -11.40
N ALA A 218 -8.45 1.62 -11.46
CA ALA A 218 -7.01 1.79 -11.51
C ALA A 218 -6.51 1.40 -12.91
N THR A 219 -5.95 2.37 -13.60
CA THR A 219 -5.44 2.28 -14.97
C THR A 219 -3.96 2.64 -15.03
N ILE A 220 -3.30 2.33 -16.13
CA ILE A 220 -1.91 2.74 -16.38
C ILE A 220 -1.76 4.26 -16.25
N THR A 221 -2.74 5.02 -16.74
CA THR A 221 -2.68 6.50 -16.79
C THR A 221 -2.92 7.17 -15.44
N ASN A 222 -3.67 6.54 -14.52
CA ASN A 222 -3.91 7.08 -13.18
C ASN A 222 -3.09 6.39 -12.06
N GLY A 223 -2.11 5.57 -12.44
CA GLY A 223 -1.14 4.99 -11.50
C GLY A 223 -1.63 3.70 -10.84
N CYS A 224 -2.04 2.73 -11.65
CA CYS A 224 -2.25 1.34 -11.21
C CYS A 224 -0.96 0.72 -10.66
N LEU A 225 -1.11 -0.44 -9.99
CA LEU A 225 0.03 -1.23 -9.54
C LEU A 225 0.75 -1.86 -10.73
N TRP A 226 2.04 -2.09 -10.56
CA TRP A 226 2.88 -2.89 -11.45
C TRP A 226 3.68 -3.86 -10.60
N ALA A 227 3.85 -5.10 -11.05
CA ALA A 227 4.62 -6.10 -10.31
C ALA A 227 5.53 -6.91 -11.24
N ILE A 228 6.59 -7.50 -10.69
CA ILE A 228 7.39 -8.52 -11.38
C ILE A 228 6.85 -9.90 -10.95
N PRO A 229 6.08 -10.60 -11.80
CA PRO A 229 5.47 -11.87 -11.41
C PRO A 229 6.52 -12.93 -11.03
N GLY A 230 6.29 -13.63 -9.92
CA GLY A 230 7.19 -14.67 -9.40
C GLY A 230 8.41 -14.15 -8.64
N SER A 231 8.63 -12.83 -8.57
CA SER A 231 9.80 -12.25 -7.90
C SER A 231 9.86 -12.50 -6.38
N HIS A 232 8.72 -12.81 -5.76
CA HIS A 232 8.65 -13.19 -4.34
C HIS A 232 9.44 -14.44 -3.99
N LYS A 233 9.72 -15.31 -4.97
CA LYS A 233 10.51 -16.53 -4.80
C LYS A 233 12.02 -16.27 -4.64
N ASN A 234 12.46 -15.04 -4.90
CA ASN A 234 13.87 -14.64 -4.81
C ASN A 234 14.27 -14.16 -3.40
N GLY A 235 13.29 -14.09 -2.48
CA GLY A 235 13.49 -13.63 -1.11
C GLY A 235 13.64 -12.12 -0.98
N LEU A 236 13.78 -11.68 0.26
CA LEU A 236 13.88 -10.26 0.62
C LEU A 236 15.25 -9.66 0.28
N VAL A 237 15.25 -8.58 -0.51
CA VAL A 237 16.49 -7.97 -1.03
C VAL A 237 17.13 -6.98 -0.05
N ARG A 238 16.32 -6.27 0.74
CA ARG A 238 16.74 -5.26 1.72
C ARG A 238 15.69 -5.06 2.81
N ARG A 239 16.07 -4.46 3.93
CA ARG A 239 15.18 -4.09 5.04
C ARG A 239 15.29 -2.61 5.39
N PHE A 240 14.15 -2.03 5.74
CA PHE A 240 14.03 -0.70 6.33
C PHE A 240 14.05 -0.84 7.86
N ILE A 241 15.16 -0.44 8.45
CA ILE A 241 15.48 -0.68 9.86
C ILE A 241 15.43 0.63 10.64
N ARG A 242 14.73 0.62 11.76
CA ARG A 242 14.77 1.66 12.80
C ARG A 242 15.79 1.29 13.88
N GLY A 243 16.87 2.05 13.95
CA GLY A 243 17.89 1.98 15.01
C GLY A 243 17.83 3.19 15.96
N GLU A 244 18.87 3.38 16.77
CA GLU A 244 18.98 4.53 17.69
C GLU A 244 19.06 5.88 16.96
N GLY A 245 19.67 5.90 15.76
CA GLY A 245 19.87 7.09 14.95
C GLY A 245 18.79 7.37 13.90
N GLY A 246 17.60 6.78 14.05
CA GLY A 246 16.49 6.88 13.09
C GLY A 246 16.36 5.65 12.19
N VAL A 247 15.79 5.85 11.00
CA VAL A 247 15.54 4.79 10.01
C VAL A 247 16.55 4.80 8.87
N SER A 248 16.84 3.62 8.32
CA SER A 248 17.68 3.47 7.13
C SER A 248 17.43 2.14 6.43
N PHE A 249 17.80 2.03 5.16
CA PHE A 249 17.89 0.74 4.51
C PHE A 249 19.23 0.07 4.84
N ASP A 250 19.19 -1.22 5.18
CA ASP A 250 20.39 -2.02 5.47
C ASP A 250 21.25 -2.30 4.22
N ARG A 251 20.68 -2.14 3.03
CA ARG A 251 21.30 -2.35 1.73
C ARG A 251 20.83 -1.29 0.73
N PRO A 252 21.63 -0.98 -0.30
CA PRO A 252 21.23 -0.10 -1.39
C PRO A 252 19.96 -0.57 -2.11
N SER A 253 19.26 0.35 -2.78
CA SER A 253 18.14 -0.03 -3.64
C SER A 253 18.66 -0.87 -4.81
N PRO A 254 18.07 -2.05 -5.07
CA PRO A 254 18.34 -2.78 -6.30
C PRO A 254 17.75 -2.03 -7.51
N THR A 255 18.28 -2.34 -8.68
CA THR A 255 17.76 -1.91 -9.98
C THR A 255 17.02 -3.05 -10.65
N TYR A 256 15.87 -2.75 -11.25
CA TYR A 256 15.04 -3.71 -11.96
C TYR A 256 14.88 -3.29 -13.42
N ASP A 257 14.80 -4.28 -14.33
CA ASP A 257 14.47 -3.99 -15.73
C ASP A 257 12.98 -3.67 -15.83
N LYS A 258 12.64 -2.54 -16.48
CA LYS A 258 11.25 -2.09 -16.63
C LYS A 258 10.42 -3.11 -17.41
N LYS A 259 11.03 -3.87 -18.32
CA LYS A 259 10.34 -4.87 -19.14
C LYS A 259 9.81 -6.06 -18.32
N ASP A 260 10.35 -6.26 -17.11
CA ASP A 260 9.96 -7.38 -16.24
C ASP A 260 8.68 -7.07 -15.46
N PHE A 261 8.26 -5.80 -15.43
CA PHE A 261 7.03 -5.39 -14.76
C PHE A 261 5.81 -5.55 -15.66
N VAL A 262 4.74 -6.07 -15.07
CA VAL A 262 3.40 -6.16 -15.67
C VAL A 262 2.45 -5.21 -14.96
N ALA A 263 1.67 -4.45 -15.73
CA ALA A 263 0.63 -3.58 -15.21
C ALA A 263 -0.56 -4.40 -14.67
N ILE A 264 -1.09 -3.98 -13.54
CA ILE A 264 -2.26 -4.57 -12.88
C ILE A 264 -3.38 -3.53 -12.89
N GLU A 265 -4.03 -3.37 -14.05
CA GLU A 265 -5.22 -2.54 -14.19
C GLU A 265 -6.43 -3.28 -13.63
N VAL A 266 -7.23 -2.61 -12.82
CA VAL A 266 -8.40 -3.21 -12.16
C VAL A 266 -9.56 -2.22 -12.07
N LYS A 267 -10.78 -2.77 -12.00
CA LYS A 267 -11.99 -1.98 -11.75
C LYS A 267 -12.18 -1.68 -10.28
N ALA A 268 -12.91 -0.61 -9.98
CA ALA A 268 -13.37 -0.32 -8.62
C ALA A 268 -14.04 -1.57 -8.00
N GLY A 269 -13.72 -1.84 -6.74
CA GLY A 269 -14.16 -3.02 -5.99
C GLY A 269 -13.21 -4.23 -6.08
N SER A 270 -12.22 -4.20 -6.98
CA SER A 270 -11.25 -5.28 -7.07
C SER A 270 -10.26 -5.26 -5.90
N LEU A 271 -9.88 -6.44 -5.43
CA LEU A 271 -8.77 -6.67 -4.52
C LEU A 271 -7.55 -7.16 -5.30
N VAL A 272 -6.38 -6.61 -5.01
CA VAL A 272 -5.08 -7.16 -5.37
C VAL A 272 -4.41 -7.68 -4.10
N LEU A 273 -4.24 -8.99 -4.02
CA LEU A 273 -3.40 -9.65 -3.01
C LEU A 273 -1.94 -9.54 -3.41
N ILE A 274 -1.09 -9.21 -2.46
CA ILE A 274 0.34 -8.94 -2.68
C ILE A 274 1.13 -9.74 -1.65
N HIS A 275 1.91 -10.72 -2.10
CA HIS A 275 2.87 -11.42 -1.25
C HIS A 275 3.94 -10.43 -0.76
N GLY A 276 4.35 -10.50 0.51
CA GLY A 276 5.24 -9.50 1.11
C GLY A 276 6.62 -9.35 0.44
N ASP A 277 7.10 -10.41 -0.22
CA ASP A 277 8.33 -10.40 -1.02
C ASP A 277 8.12 -10.07 -2.52
N LEU A 278 6.91 -9.79 -2.99
CA LEU A 278 6.70 -9.42 -4.39
C LEU A 278 7.26 -8.03 -4.69
N ILE A 279 8.12 -7.91 -5.71
CA ILE A 279 8.55 -6.61 -6.21
C ILE A 279 7.37 -5.92 -6.91
N HIS A 280 6.92 -4.80 -6.35
CA HIS A 280 5.84 -4.01 -6.92
C HIS A 280 6.09 -2.50 -6.81
N GLN A 281 5.39 -1.74 -7.66
CA GLN A 281 5.53 -0.28 -7.81
C GLN A 281 4.23 0.34 -8.34
N SER A 282 4.16 1.68 -8.42
CA SER A 282 3.12 2.38 -9.19
C SER A 282 3.64 3.72 -9.70
N PHE A 283 3.32 4.08 -10.95
CA PHE A 283 3.76 5.36 -11.53
C PHE A 283 2.92 6.54 -11.07
N GLU A 284 3.44 7.75 -11.22
CA GLU A 284 2.69 8.99 -10.96
C GLU A 284 1.33 9.02 -11.66
N ASN A 285 0.32 9.62 -11.00
CA ASN A 285 -0.96 9.84 -11.63
C ASN A 285 -0.88 11.07 -12.56
N GLN A 286 -0.86 10.82 -13.87
CA GLN A 286 -0.81 11.86 -14.90
C GLN A 286 -2.18 12.22 -15.46
N SER A 287 -3.24 11.60 -14.93
CA SER A 287 -4.61 11.79 -15.39
C SER A 287 -5.33 12.94 -14.65
N SER A 288 -6.52 13.28 -15.14
CA SER A 288 -7.42 14.24 -14.50
C SER A 288 -8.33 13.63 -13.43
N LYS A 289 -8.20 12.33 -13.14
CA LYS A 289 -9.00 11.61 -12.14
C LYS A 289 -8.10 11.09 -11.02
N SER A 290 -8.62 11.00 -9.81
CA SER A 290 -7.94 10.33 -8.70
C SER A 290 -7.86 8.83 -8.93
N ARG A 291 -7.11 8.15 -8.05
CA ARG A 291 -7.12 6.69 -7.94
C ARG A 291 -7.14 6.34 -6.47
N HIS A 292 -8.32 6.43 -5.84
CA HIS A 292 -8.48 6.07 -4.45
C HIS A 292 -8.32 4.56 -4.25
N ALA A 293 -7.59 4.19 -3.20
CA ALA A 293 -7.42 2.82 -2.78
C ALA A 293 -7.35 2.71 -1.27
N TYR A 294 -7.82 1.59 -0.75
CA TYR A 294 -7.60 1.20 0.65
C TYR A 294 -6.64 0.02 0.70
N SER A 295 -5.66 0.06 1.58
CA SER A 295 -4.70 -1.03 1.74
C SER A 295 -4.54 -1.45 3.19
N LEU A 296 -4.40 -2.75 3.41
CA LEU A 296 -4.02 -3.35 4.69
C LEU A 296 -2.74 -4.15 4.51
N HIS A 297 -1.97 -4.26 5.57
CA HIS A 297 -0.88 -5.22 5.67
C HIS A 297 -1.13 -6.14 6.85
N VAL A 298 -1.19 -7.44 6.57
CA VAL A 298 -1.49 -8.49 7.55
C VAL A 298 -0.24 -9.34 7.76
N VAL A 299 0.05 -9.67 9.00
CA VAL A 299 1.11 -10.63 9.37
C VAL A 299 0.53 -11.73 10.25
N ASP A 300 1.11 -12.92 10.17
CA ASP A 300 0.79 -13.97 11.12
C ASP A 300 1.67 -13.82 12.36
N THR A 301 1.09 -14.14 13.52
CA THR A 301 1.80 -14.15 14.81
C THR A 301 1.89 -15.53 15.42
N ASP A 302 1.24 -16.53 14.84
CA ASP A 302 1.48 -17.91 15.23
C ASP A 302 2.85 -18.37 14.71
N GLY A 303 3.73 -18.80 15.61
CA GLY A 303 5.09 -19.24 15.27
C GLY A 303 6.03 -18.18 14.68
N CYS A 304 5.56 -16.95 14.49
CA CYS A 304 6.28 -15.89 13.78
C CYS A 304 6.64 -14.73 14.72
N LYS A 305 7.86 -14.19 14.59
CA LYS A 305 8.35 -13.10 15.45
C LYS A 305 8.39 -11.78 14.71
N TRP A 306 7.69 -10.77 15.22
CA TRP A 306 7.79 -9.39 14.73
C TRP A 306 9.19 -8.83 15.01
N ALA A 307 9.88 -8.33 13.98
CA ALA A 307 11.23 -7.81 14.17
C ALA A 307 11.21 -6.44 14.89
N GLN A 308 11.93 -6.34 16.00
CA GLN A 308 12.08 -5.09 16.78
C GLN A 308 12.75 -3.96 15.98
N SER A 309 13.46 -4.33 14.91
CA SER A 309 14.09 -3.40 13.97
C SER A 309 13.10 -2.79 12.97
N ASN A 310 11.84 -3.23 12.90
CA ASN A 310 10.85 -2.58 12.06
C ASN A 310 10.59 -1.14 12.53
N TRP A 311 10.23 -0.28 11.59
CA TRP A 311 9.94 1.13 11.91
C TRP A 311 8.66 1.28 12.75
N ILE A 312 7.66 0.41 12.47
CA ILE A 312 6.45 0.27 13.27
C ILE A 312 6.83 -0.33 14.62
N ARG A 313 6.62 0.47 15.66
CA ARG A 313 6.70 0.07 17.06
C ARG A 313 5.42 0.53 17.73
N ARG A 314 4.66 -0.44 18.26
CA ARG A 314 3.38 -0.19 18.90
C ARG A 314 3.55 -0.20 20.41
N LYS A 315 2.76 0.62 21.10
CA LYS A 315 2.64 0.60 22.57
C LYS A 315 1.63 -0.45 23.00
N VAL A 316 0.59 -0.63 22.21
CA VAL A 316 -0.47 -1.63 22.42
C VAL A 316 -0.32 -2.72 21.36
N GLU A 317 -0.28 -3.98 21.82
CA GLU A 317 -0.30 -5.12 20.92
C GLU A 317 -1.64 -5.17 20.18
N PRO A 318 -1.62 -5.24 18.84
CA PRO A 318 -2.85 -5.33 18.07
C PRO A 318 -3.53 -6.69 18.27
N GLU A 319 -4.86 -6.69 18.27
CA GLU A 319 -5.65 -7.91 18.40
C GLU A 319 -5.70 -8.67 17.07
N PRO A 320 -5.65 -10.02 17.09
CA PRO A 320 -5.81 -10.80 15.87
C PRO A 320 -7.25 -10.76 15.35
N LEU A 321 -7.41 -10.87 14.03
CA LEU A 321 -8.71 -10.96 13.39
C LEU A 321 -9.46 -12.24 13.81
N PHE A 322 -8.71 -13.32 14.01
CA PHE A 322 -9.19 -14.59 14.55
C PHE A 322 -8.01 -15.42 15.09
N VAL A 323 -8.33 -16.52 15.77
CA VAL A 323 -7.39 -17.59 16.13
C VAL A 323 -7.99 -18.89 15.59
N ALA A 324 -7.29 -19.55 14.67
CA ALA A 324 -7.72 -20.79 14.01
C ALA A 324 -7.55 -22.03 14.89
#